data_AF-A0AAD9BK39-F1
#
_entry.id   AF-A0AAD9BK39-F1
#
_cell.length_a   1.000
_cell.length_b   1.000
_cell.length_c   1.000
_cell.angle_alpha   90.00
_cell.angle_beta   90.00
_cell.angle_gamma   90.00
#
_symmetry.space_group_name_H-M   'P 1'
#
loop_
_entity.id
_entity.type
_entity.pdbx_description
1 polymer ?
#
loop_
_entity_poly.entity_id
_entity_poly.type
_entity_poly.pdbx_seq_one_letter_code
_entity_poly.pdbx_strand_id
1 'polypeptide(L)'
;MSWLQAPKANQAPGKRPRQDPEKSSASKLDYETKRKRNFLPSWTEKFPWLRYTEEAGEEYMMYCSTCRSLPDIADTSSSLFKGTGSFRYDTLSTHALSKRHQLTEAADRARQRGPDAPLPPVLTGLHRMEETMLLLVWLAWWIGGSVWWALGVMVQQSMLDAGQVLLLTSEQVPHLIPIHCIAHRLELGVVSAIKENPKMQQLQATLCSIYEQYHYAPKALRELRMIAEAMEEKVLKSTTLHGARWVPYVHRAAKVLCDSFPVILAHFEDMASLERRPKPSAAVAGRAKKVSSYLKDYGSVLFLHFLCDVLDHLATLSKVFEKDSVTVCEAVESQERCFWNLSSLKTRMGLCMETFVEQSNGSGCYKGVQLNRASSSTLEPQRAAVIGMTPFK
;
A
#
# COMPACT_ATOMS: atom_id res chain seq x y z
N MET A 1 -34.68 -9.59 66.81
CA MET A 1 -35.89 -10.30 66.34
C MET A 1 -36.45 -9.54 65.15
N SER A 2 -36.35 -10.14 63.95
CA SER A 2 -37.37 -10.20 62.89
C SER A 2 -38.07 -8.88 62.52
N TRP A 3 -38.16 -8.44 61.27
CA TRP A 3 -38.88 -9.15 60.23
C TRP A 3 -38.39 -8.75 58.83
N LEU A 4 -37.98 -9.76 58.08
CA LEU A 4 -37.96 -9.79 56.62
C LEU A 4 -39.34 -9.44 56.06
N GLN A 5 -39.40 -8.55 55.07
CA GLN A 5 -40.31 -8.70 53.93
C GLN A 5 -39.74 -7.98 52.69
N ALA A 6 -39.56 -8.77 51.64
CA ALA A 6 -39.05 -8.39 50.32
C ALA A 6 -40.09 -7.58 49.50
N PRO A 7 -39.68 -6.84 48.46
CA PRO A 7 -40.53 -5.89 47.75
C PRO A 7 -41.57 -6.60 46.85
N LYS A 8 -42.73 -5.94 46.68
CA LYS A 8 -43.78 -6.41 45.76
C LYS A 8 -43.27 -6.44 44.32
N ALA A 9 -43.43 -7.58 43.66
CA ALA A 9 -43.08 -7.81 42.27
C ALA A 9 -43.89 -6.91 41.31
N ASN A 10 -43.19 -6.17 40.45
CA ASN A 10 -43.79 -5.51 39.30
C ASN A 10 -44.16 -6.56 38.25
N GLN A 11 -45.42 -6.54 37.80
CA GLN A 11 -45.87 -7.32 36.65
C GLN A 11 -45.15 -6.84 35.38
N ALA A 12 -44.63 -7.79 34.61
CA ALA A 12 -43.95 -7.53 33.35
C ALA A 12 -44.94 -6.94 32.31
N PRO A 13 -44.53 -5.96 31.48
CA PRO A 13 -45.37 -5.47 30.40
C PRO A 13 -45.53 -6.56 29.34
N GLY A 14 -46.78 -6.80 28.93
CA GLY A 14 -47.12 -7.76 27.88
C GLY A 14 -46.30 -7.55 26.60
N LYS A 15 -45.80 -8.66 26.02
CA LYS A 15 -45.12 -8.66 24.72
C LYS A 15 -46.07 -8.11 23.65
N ARG A 16 -45.68 -7.01 22.98
CA ARG A 16 -46.34 -6.57 21.74
C ARG A 16 -46.11 -7.63 20.65
N PRO A 17 -47.08 -7.87 19.75
CA PRO A 17 -46.89 -8.80 18.64
C PRO A 17 -45.72 -8.35 17.76
N ARG A 18 -44.86 -9.28 17.35
CA ARG A 18 -43.85 -9.03 16.31
C ARG A 18 -44.58 -8.64 15.02
N GLN A 19 -44.33 -7.43 14.52
CA GLN A 19 -44.75 -7.03 13.19
C GLN A 19 -43.82 -7.69 12.15
N ASP A 20 -44.40 -8.33 11.14
CA ASP A 20 -43.66 -8.95 10.05
C ASP A 20 -42.89 -7.88 9.24
N PRO A 21 -41.56 -8.01 9.06
CA PRO A 21 -40.74 -6.99 8.40
C PRO A 21 -41.15 -6.73 6.94
N GLU A 22 -41.70 -7.72 6.25
CA GLU A 22 -42.16 -7.62 4.84
C GLU A 22 -43.42 -6.77 4.66
N LYS A 23 -44.33 -6.71 5.66
CA LYS A 23 -45.51 -5.82 5.58
C LYS A 23 -45.12 -4.35 5.76
N SER A 24 -44.08 -4.06 6.54
CA SER A 24 -43.61 -2.68 6.76
C SER A 24 -42.90 -2.10 5.53
N SER A 25 -42.19 -2.93 4.77
CA SER A 25 -41.46 -2.50 3.56
C SER A 25 -42.41 -2.23 2.39
N ALA A 26 -43.45 -3.06 2.21
CA ALA A 26 -44.47 -2.87 1.17
C ALA A 26 -45.33 -1.62 1.40
N SER A 27 -45.73 -1.36 2.65
CA SER A 27 -46.45 -0.13 3.04
C SER A 27 -45.61 1.13 2.83
N LYS A 28 -44.30 1.04 3.10
CA LYS A 28 -43.36 2.14 2.86
C LYS A 28 -43.18 2.39 1.36
N LEU A 29 -43.06 1.34 0.54
CA LEU A 29 -42.98 1.47 -0.92
C LEU A 29 -44.23 2.12 -1.53
N ASP A 30 -45.43 1.72 -1.08
CA ASP A 30 -46.71 2.29 -1.52
C ASP A 30 -46.90 3.75 -1.08
N TYR A 31 -46.40 4.11 0.11
CA TYR A 31 -46.34 5.51 0.56
C TYR A 31 -45.34 6.35 -0.26
N GLU A 32 -44.18 5.78 -0.61
CA GLU A 32 -43.14 6.43 -1.40
C GLU A 32 -43.59 6.72 -2.85
N THR A 33 -44.40 5.85 -3.44
CA THR A 33 -44.89 5.98 -4.83
C THR A 33 -46.05 6.96 -4.97
N LYS A 34 -46.84 7.17 -3.91
CA LYS A 34 -47.99 8.12 -3.90
C LYS A 34 -47.62 9.55 -3.51
N ARG A 35 -46.44 9.78 -2.94
CA ARG A 35 -46.03 11.09 -2.41
C ARG A 35 -45.43 12.00 -3.49
N LYS A 36 -46.17 13.05 -3.88
CA LYS A 36 -45.61 14.18 -4.65
C LYS A 36 -44.65 14.98 -3.76
N ARG A 37 -43.38 15.07 -4.16
CA ARG A 37 -42.36 15.88 -3.49
C ARG A 37 -42.18 17.16 -4.29
N ASN A 38 -42.19 18.30 -3.62
CA ASN A 38 -41.90 19.59 -4.23
C ASN A 38 -40.45 19.97 -3.93
N PHE A 39 -39.85 20.81 -4.78
CA PHE A 39 -38.56 21.40 -4.49
C PHE A 39 -38.66 22.32 -3.27
N LEU A 40 -37.71 22.22 -2.34
CA LEU A 40 -37.61 23.12 -1.19
C LEU A 40 -36.56 24.19 -1.47
N PRO A 41 -36.92 25.49 -1.55
CA PRO A 41 -35.97 26.56 -1.78
C PRO A 41 -34.82 26.60 -0.76
N SER A 42 -35.07 26.22 0.50
CA SER A 42 -34.04 26.15 1.55
C SER A 42 -32.87 25.20 1.23
N TRP A 43 -33.00 24.31 0.24
CA TRP A 43 -31.89 23.45 -0.19
C TRP A 43 -30.79 24.22 -0.92
N THR A 44 -31.09 25.36 -1.54
CA THR A 44 -30.08 26.19 -2.22
C THR A 44 -29.14 26.88 -1.24
N GLU A 45 -29.61 27.14 0.00
CA GLU A 45 -28.77 27.66 1.09
C GLU A 45 -27.71 26.63 1.53
N LYS A 46 -28.10 25.35 1.58
CA LYS A 46 -27.20 24.25 1.98
C LYS A 46 -26.33 23.74 0.84
N PHE A 47 -26.81 23.83 -0.39
CA PHE A 47 -26.14 23.38 -1.60
C PHE A 47 -26.04 24.54 -2.59
N PRO A 48 -25.01 25.41 -2.48
CA PRO A 48 -24.87 26.61 -3.31
C PRO A 48 -24.78 26.35 -4.82
N TRP A 49 -24.42 25.14 -5.22
CA TRP A 49 -24.33 24.66 -6.61
C TRP A 49 -25.67 24.14 -7.18
N LEU A 50 -26.72 24.04 -6.36
CA LEU A 50 -28.02 23.52 -6.79
C LEU A 50 -28.79 24.60 -7.57
N ARG A 51 -29.32 24.23 -8.73
CA ARG A 51 -30.20 25.07 -9.53
C ARG A 51 -31.50 24.33 -9.81
N TYR A 52 -32.57 25.11 -9.96
CA TYR A 52 -33.91 24.64 -10.25
C TYR A 52 -34.51 25.54 -11.32
N THR A 53 -35.06 24.95 -12.38
CA THR A 53 -35.66 25.67 -13.50
C THR A 53 -37.18 25.49 -13.49
N GLU A 54 -37.90 26.60 -13.49
CA GLU A 54 -39.36 26.68 -13.64
C GLU A 54 -39.66 27.42 -14.95
N GLU A 55 -39.39 26.80 -16.12
CA GLU A 55 -39.78 27.40 -17.40
C GLU A 55 -41.14 26.86 -17.87
N ALA A 56 -42.03 27.79 -18.22
CA ALA A 56 -43.41 27.53 -18.58
C ALA A 56 -43.51 26.71 -19.88
N GLY A 57 -43.52 25.37 -19.73
CA GLY A 57 -43.72 24.42 -20.83
C GLY A 57 -42.86 23.16 -20.77
N GLU A 58 -41.84 23.08 -19.90
CA GLU A 58 -40.95 21.91 -19.80
C GLU A 58 -40.90 21.32 -18.37
N GLU A 59 -40.45 20.06 -18.26
CA GLU A 59 -40.43 19.28 -17.01
C GLU A 59 -39.61 19.96 -15.90
N TYR A 60 -40.21 20.16 -14.72
CA TYR A 60 -39.54 20.69 -13.54
C TYR A 60 -38.31 19.84 -13.17
N MET A 61 -37.11 20.40 -13.24
CA MET A 61 -35.86 19.67 -12.99
C MET A 61 -34.89 20.45 -12.09
N MET A 62 -34.24 19.73 -11.16
CA MET A 62 -33.09 20.24 -10.41
C MET A 62 -31.79 19.65 -10.93
N TYR A 63 -30.72 20.45 -10.93
CA TYR A 63 -29.40 20.04 -11.42
C TYR A 63 -28.26 20.75 -10.66
N CYS A 64 -27.05 20.20 -10.77
CA CYS A 64 -25.83 20.80 -10.25
C CYS A 64 -25.18 21.69 -11.30
N SER A 65 -25.11 23.00 -11.06
CA SER A 65 -24.50 23.95 -12.00
C SER A 65 -22.99 23.72 -12.16
N THR A 66 -22.31 23.39 -11.07
CA THR A 66 -20.86 23.13 -11.05
C THR A 66 -20.49 21.89 -11.85
N CYS A 67 -21.29 20.82 -11.76
CA CYS A 67 -21.06 19.63 -12.59
C CYS A 67 -21.36 19.89 -14.07
N ARG A 68 -22.36 20.71 -14.40
CA ARG A 68 -22.65 21.06 -15.80
C ARG A 68 -21.62 22.00 -16.42
N SER A 69 -21.00 22.88 -15.63
CA SER A 69 -20.00 23.83 -16.12
C SER A 69 -18.65 23.18 -16.46
N LEU A 70 -18.40 21.97 -15.97
CA LEU A 70 -17.16 21.20 -16.14
C LEU A 70 -17.48 19.73 -16.46
N PRO A 71 -18.02 19.43 -17.66
CA PRO A 71 -18.51 18.09 -18.03
C PRO A 71 -17.40 17.03 -18.09
N ASP A 72 -16.15 17.44 -18.30
CA ASP A 72 -15.01 16.54 -18.42
C ASP A 72 -14.56 15.94 -17.08
N ILE A 73 -14.71 16.72 -16.00
CA ILE A 73 -14.36 16.31 -14.63
C ILE A 73 -15.59 15.70 -13.94
N ALA A 74 -16.78 16.14 -14.29
CA ALA A 74 -18.02 15.68 -13.69
C ALA A 74 -18.39 14.25 -14.11
N ASP A 75 -19.29 13.62 -13.36
CA ASP A 75 -19.94 12.39 -13.79
C ASP A 75 -21.14 12.70 -14.68
N THR A 76 -20.96 12.59 -16.00
CA THR A 76 -22.00 12.87 -17.00
C THR A 76 -23.16 11.89 -16.95
N SER A 77 -22.99 10.74 -16.29
CA SER A 77 -24.05 9.75 -16.08
C SER A 77 -24.97 10.11 -14.90
N SER A 78 -24.54 11.02 -14.02
CA SER A 78 -25.26 11.39 -12.81
C SER A 78 -26.60 12.06 -13.12
N SER A 79 -27.63 11.72 -12.33
CA SER A 79 -28.95 12.31 -12.44
C SER A 79 -28.97 13.82 -12.17
N LEU A 80 -28.01 14.35 -11.39
CA LEU A 80 -27.87 15.79 -11.16
C LEU A 80 -27.07 16.51 -12.25
N PHE A 81 -26.33 15.78 -13.09
CA PHE A 81 -25.71 16.33 -14.29
C PHE A 81 -26.74 16.48 -15.41
N LYS A 82 -27.47 15.40 -15.71
CA LYS A 82 -28.57 15.40 -16.70
C LYS A 82 -29.76 16.22 -16.21
N GLY A 83 -29.95 16.25 -14.90
CA GLY A 83 -31.05 16.89 -14.20
C GLY A 83 -32.18 15.91 -13.89
N THR A 84 -32.87 16.15 -12.78
CA THR A 84 -33.85 15.21 -12.25
C THR A 84 -35.09 15.92 -11.72
N GLY A 85 -36.26 15.38 -12.02
CA GLY A 85 -37.54 15.76 -11.40
C GLY A 85 -37.81 15.06 -10.06
N SER A 86 -36.87 14.24 -9.57
CA SER A 86 -37.00 13.53 -8.29
C SER A 86 -36.43 14.38 -7.15
N PHE A 87 -37.27 15.19 -6.51
CA PHE A 87 -36.85 16.09 -5.43
C PHE A 87 -36.60 15.35 -4.11
N ARG A 88 -35.44 14.68 -4.01
CA ARG A 88 -34.99 13.94 -2.82
C ARG A 88 -33.75 14.58 -2.22
N TYR A 89 -33.81 14.89 -0.92
CA TYR A 89 -32.68 15.41 -0.17
C TYR A 89 -31.48 14.44 -0.16
N ASP A 90 -31.73 13.13 -0.01
CA ASP A 90 -30.64 12.13 0.01
C ASP A 90 -29.83 12.14 -1.29
N THR A 91 -30.47 12.40 -2.43
CA THR A 91 -29.80 12.51 -3.74
C THR A 91 -28.83 13.68 -3.76
N LEU A 92 -29.20 14.82 -3.16
CA LEU A 92 -28.32 15.98 -3.02
C LEU A 92 -27.18 15.71 -2.04
N SER A 93 -27.49 15.10 -0.89
CA SER A 93 -26.50 14.79 0.15
C SER A 93 -25.46 13.78 -0.33
N THR A 94 -25.87 12.73 -1.04
CA THR A 94 -24.98 11.70 -1.60
C THR A 94 -24.12 12.26 -2.74
N HIS A 95 -24.68 13.13 -3.58
CA HIS A 95 -23.92 13.83 -4.61
C HIS A 95 -22.85 14.75 -4.03
N ALA A 96 -23.18 15.54 -2.99
CA ALA A 96 -22.23 16.43 -2.33
C ALA A 96 -21.00 15.68 -1.75
N LEU A 97 -21.21 14.43 -1.30
CA LEU A 97 -20.15 13.57 -0.77
C LEU A 97 -19.39 12.79 -1.86
N SER A 98 -19.83 12.84 -3.11
CA SER A 98 -19.18 12.14 -4.21
C SER A 98 -17.82 12.77 -4.53
N LYS A 99 -16.80 11.93 -4.67
CA LYS A 99 -15.43 12.35 -5.05
C LYS A 99 -15.43 13.15 -6.35
N ARG A 100 -16.24 12.77 -7.34
CA ARG A 100 -16.32 13.48 -8.63
C ARG A 100 -16.85 14.90 -8.45
N HIS A 101 -17.93 15.08 -7.68
CA HIS A 101 -18.47 16.41 -7.36
C HIS A 101 -17.45 17.27 -6.60
N GLN A 102 -16.78 16.73 -5.58
CA GLN A 102 -15.74 17.46 -4.83
C GLN A 102 -14.58 17.94 -5.71
N LEU A 103 -14.15 17.10 -6.66
CA LEU A 103 -13.13 17.47 -7.65
C LEU A 103 -13.64 18.58 -8.57
N THR A 104 -14.85 18.46 -9.11
CA THR A 104 -15.44 19.48 -9.97
C THR A 104 -15.62 20.81 -9.23
N GLU A 105 -16.01 20.78 -7.97
CA GLU A 105 -16.17 21.97 -7.13
C GLU A 105 -14.82 22.63 -6.77
N ALA A 106 -13.77 21.83 -6.56
CA ALA A 106 -12.41 22.36 -6.40
C ALA A 106 -11.91 23.03 -7.68
N ALA A 107 -12.19 22.44 -8.85
CA ALA A 107 -11.83 23.01 -10.14
C ALA A 107 -12.59 24.31 -10.45
N ASP A 108 -13.90 24.36 -10.15
CA ASP A 108 -14.72 25.57 -10.32
C ASP A 108 -14.26 26.71 -9.39
N ARG A 109 -13.91 26.40 -8.13
CA ARG A 109 -13.29 27.37 -7.22
C ARG A 109 -11.93 27.87 -7.71
N ALA A 110 -11.12 27.01 -8.31
CA ALA A 110 -9.84 27.41 -8.88
C ALA A 110 -10.03 28.34 -10.09
N ARG A 111 -10.99 28.02 -10.97
CA ARG A 111 -11.39 28.86 -12.11
C ARG A 111 -11.84 30.26 -11.67
N GLN A 112 -12.55 30.36 -10.55
CA GLN A 112 -13.05 31.64 -10.02
C GLN A 112 -11.98 32.53 -9.37
N ARG A 113 -10.79 31.99 -9.04
CA ARG A 113 -9.74 32.73 -8.31
C ARG A 113 -8.81 33.59 -9.17
N GLY A 114 -8.87 33.49 -10.50
CA GLY A 114 -8.07 34.30 -11.43
C GLY A 114 -6.55 34.00 -11.40
N PRO A 115 -5.78 34.44 -12.41
CA PRO A 115 -4.39 34.03 -12.64
C PRO A 115 -3.33 34.64 -11.69
N ASP A 116 -3.65 35.63 -10.85
CA ASP A 116 -2.66 36.44 -10.11
C ASP A 116 -2.49 36.06 -8.62
N ALA A 117 -3.00 34.91 -8.18
CA ALA A 117 -2.77 34.45 -6.81
C ALA A 117 -1.32 33.91 -6.65
N PRO A 118 -0.47 34.52 -5.79
CA PRO A 118 0.91 34.07 -5.65
C PRO A 118 0.96 32.65 -5.09
N LEU A 119 1.64 31.77 -5.81
CA LEU A 119 1.93 30.42 -5.36
C LEU A 119 2.96 30.47 -4.22
N PRO A 120 2.78 29.67 -3.15
CA PRO A 120 3.78 29.55 -2.10
C PRO A 120 5.14 29.15 -2.71
N PRO A 121 6.26 29.79 -2.32
CA PRO A 121 7.62 29.48 -2.82
C PRO A 121 8.05 28.02 -2.64
N VAL A 122 7.36 27.27 -1.78
CA VAL A 122 7.57 25.83 -1.55
C VAL A 122 7.21 24.96 -2.76
N LEU A 123 6.35 25.44 -3.67
CA LEU A 123 5.89 24.66 -4.83
C LEU A 123 6.82 24.74 -6.05
N THR A 124 7.66 25.79 -6.15
CA THR A 124 8.60 25.94 -7.27
C THR A 124 9.81 25.01 -7.16
N GLY A 125 10.10 24.48 -5.97
CA GLY A 125 11.19 23.52 -5.75
C GLY A 125 10.93 22.09 -6.26
N LEU A 126 9.68 21.75 -6.60
CA LEU A 126 9.28 20.38 -7.00
C LEU A 126 9.30 20.14 -8.52
N HIS A 127 9.59 21.15 -9.33
CA HIS A 127 9.47 21.12 -10.80
C HIS A 127 10.77 20.75 -11.55
N ARG A 128 11.76 20.09 -10.92
CA ARG A 128 13.02 19.77 -11.61
C ARG A 128 13.45 18.32 -11.41
N MET A 129 12.76 17.36 -12.05
CA MET A 129 13.26 15.99 -12.28
C MET A 129 12.49 15.29 -13.43
N GLU A 130 12.32 15.92 -14.59
CA GLU A 130 11.44 15.39 -15.66
C GLU A 130 12.10 14.61 -16.81
N GLU A 131 13.42 14.59 -16.99
CA GLU A 131 13.96 14.17 -18.31
C GLU A 131 14.54 12.75 -18.46
N THR A 132 14.42 11.84 -17.50
CA THR A 132 14.96 10.47 -17.64
C THR A 132 13.91 9.35 -17.75
N MET A 133 12.63 9.67 -17.69
CA MET A 133 11.58 8.65 -17.55
C MET A 133 11.10 8.06 -18.90
N LEU A 134 11.22 8.81 -20.01
CA LEU A 134 10.70 8.36 -21.32
C LEU A 134 11.62 7.37 -22.06
N LEU A 135 12.93 7.40 -21.80
CA LEU A 135 13.89 6.46 -22.43
C LEU A 135 13.80 5.04 -21.83
N LEU A 136 13.43 4.92 -20.55
CA LEU A 136 13.30 3.62 -19.88
C LEU A 136 12.03 2.86 -20.29
N VAL A 137 10.97 3.59 -20.67
CA VAL A 137 9.72 2.99 -21.18
C VAL A 137 9.93 2.35 -22.56
N TRP A 138 10.82 2.92 -23.39
CA TRP A 138 11.20 2.35 -24.69
C TRP A 138 12.11 1.10 -24.56
N LEU A 139 13.04 1.09 -23.60
CA LEU A 139 13.89 -0.08 -23.33
C LEU A 139 13.11 -1.26 -22.73
N ALA A 140 12.07 -0.98 -21.93
CA ALA A 140 11.17 -2.00 -21.39
C ALA A 140 10.32 -2.71 -22.46
N TRP A 141 10.17 -2.12 -23.65
CA TRP A 141 9.47 -2.71 -24.80
C TRP A 141 10.30 -3.75 -25.57
N TRP A 142 11.63 -3.84 -25.35
CA TRP A 142 12.53 -4.65 -26.18
C TRP A 142 12.83 -6.06 -25.62
N ILE A 143 12.62 -6.34 -24.31
CA ILE A 143 13.06 -7.62 -23.70
C ILE A 143 11.87 -8.38 -23.12
N GLY A 144 11.27 -9.23 -23.96
CA GLY A 144 10.00 -9.92 -23.71
C GLY A 144 10.02 -11.08 -22.69
N GLY A 145 8.84 -11.36 -22.15
CA GLY A 145 8.52 -12.56 -21.35
C GLY A 145 7.02 -12.65 -21.02
N SER A 146 6.34 -13.64 -21.60
CA SER A 146 4.87 -13.72 -21.78
C SER A 146 4.01 -13.96 -20.53
N VAL A 147 4.56 -13.88 -19.31
CA VAL A 147 3.79 -13.98 -18.04
C VAL A 147 3.72 -12.64 -17.31
N TRP A 148 4.61 -11.70 -17.64
CA TRP A 148 4.59 -10.32 -17.15
C TRP A 148 3.55 -9.44 -17.86
N TRP A 149 3.03 -9.88 -19.01
CA TRP A 149 2.12 -9.09 -19.83
C TRP A 149 0.80 -8.77 -19.09
N ALA A 150 0.22 -9.72 -18.34
CA ALA A 150 -1.08 -9.49 -17.69
C ALA A 150 -1.01 -8.61 -16.43
N LEU A 151 0.05 -8.76 -15.61
CA LEU A 151 0.21 -7.96 -14.38
C LEU A 151 0.87 -6.60 -14.64
N GLY A 152 1.78 -6.54 -15.63
CA GLY A 152 2.37 -5.29 -16.11
C GLY A 152 1.33 -4.40 -16.79
N VAL A 153 0.42 -4.97 -17.59
CA VAL A 153 -0.66 -4.20 -18.22
C VAL A 153 -1.59 -3.57 -17.18
N MET A 154 -1.93 -4.21 -16.07
CA MET A 154 -2.83 -3.58 -15.07
C MET A 154 -2.16 -2.41 -14.32
N VAL A 155 -0.88 -2.54 -13.94
CA VAL A 155 -0.14 -1.46 -13.25
C VAL A 155 0.17 -0.32 -14.23
N GLN A 156 0.56 -0.66 -15.46
CA GLN A 156 0.83 0.31 -16.51
C GLN A 156 -0.45 1.01 -17.00
N GLN A 157 -1.58 0.30 -17.08
CA GLN A 157 -2.89 0.89 -17.37
C GLN A 157 -3.29 1.85 -16.26
N SER A 158 -3.12 1.50 -14.97
CA SER A 158 -3.42 2.43 -13.87
C SER A 158 -2.48 3.66 -13.80
N MET A 159 -1.22 3.53 -14.21
CA MET A 159 -0.27 4.65 -14.33
C MET A 159 -0.56 5.52 -15.57
N LEU A 160 -0.94 4.90 -16.69
CA LEU A 160 -1.41 5.59 -17.88
C LEU A 160 -2.72 6.31 -17.58
N ASP A 161 -3.68 5.69 -16.90
CA ASP A 161 -4.95 6.29 -16.52
C ASP A 161 -4.74 7.44 -15.51
N ALA A 162 -3.82 7.32 -14.54
CA ALA A 162 -3.50 8.40 -13.60
C ALA A 162 -2.73 9.56 -14.27
N GLY A 163 -1.77 9.25 -15.14
CA GLY A 163 -1.04 10.25 -15.94
C GLY A 163 -1.91 10.92 -17.01
N GLN A 164 -2.83 10.18 -17.61
CA GLN A 164 -3.81 10.64 -18.59
C GLN A 164 -4.89 11.48 -17.92
N VAL A 165 -5.37 11.11 -16.72
CA VAL A 165 -6.23 11.98 -15.90
C VAL A 165 -5.51 13.28 -15.54
N LEU A 166 -4.24 13.24 -15.17
CA LEU A 166 -3.46 14.45 -14.85
C LEU A 166 -3.27 15.36 -16.08
N LEU A 167 -2.92 14.78 -17.23
CA LEU A 167 -2.75 15.50 -18.51
C LEU A 167 -4.07 16.12 -18.98
N LEU A 168 -5.16 15.35 -18.98
CA LEU A 168 -6.51 15.82 -19.33
C LEU A 168 -6.99 16.94 -18.39
N THR A 169 -6.66 16.85 -17.10
CA THR A 169 -7.02 17.89 -16.12
C THR A 169 -6.13 19.13 -16.26
N SER A 170 -4.87 18.99 -16.70
CA SER A 170 -3.96 20.13 -16.90
C SER A 170 -4.31 20.98 -18.13
N GLU A 171 -4.79 20.35 -19.22
CA GLU A 171 -5.29 21.07 -20.40
C GLU A 171 -6.60 21.83 -20.10
N GLN A 172 -7.42 21.29 -19.20
CA GLN A 172 -8.72 21.88 -18.84
C GLN A 172 -8.65 22.84 -17.64
N VAL A 173 -7.59 22.75 -16.83
CA VAL A 173 -7.37 23.56 -15.64
C VAL A 173 -5.89 24.01 -15.62
N PRO A 174 -5.54 25.10 -16.34
CA PRO A 174 -4.16 25.56 -16.46
C PRO A 174 -3.53 26.02 -15.13
N HIS A 175 -4.33 26.18 -14.08
CA HIS A 175 -3.90 26.54 -12.73
C HIS A 175 -3.69 25.32 -11.82
N LEU A 176 -3.87 24.09 -12.33
CA LEU A 176 -3.62 22.87 -11.57
C LEU A 176 -2.10 22.67 -11.41
N ILE A 177 -1.65 22.52 -10.17
CA ILE A 177 -0.26 22.16 -9.89
C ILE A 177 -0.20 20.68 -9.55
N PRO A 178 0.32 19.84 -10.46
CA PRO A 178 0.54 18.43 -10.17
C PRO A 178 1.67 18.29 -9.14
N ILE A 179 1.41 17.57 -8.04
CA ILE A 179 2.44 17.19 -7.07
C ILE A 179 2.48 15.67 -7.02
N HIS A 180 3.66 15.10 -7.29
CA HIS A 180 3.86 13.67 -7.15
C HIS A 180 3.80 13.24 -5.69
N CYS A 181 3.15 12.11 -5.42
CA CYS A 181 3.13 11.51 -4.10
C CYS A 181 4.56 11.12 -3.67
N ILE A 182 5.06 11.78 -2.62
CA ILE A 182 6.43 11.58 -2.12
C ILE A 182 6.67 10.14 -1.62
N ALA A 183 5.66 9.51 -1.01
CA ALA A 183 5.71 8.10 -0.63
C ALA A 183 5.90 7.19 -1.86
N HIS A 184 5.18 7.45 -2.94
CA HIS A 184 5.33 6.69 -4.18
C HIS A 184 6.69 6.91 -4.84
N ARG A 185 7.19 8.16 -4.85
CA ARG A 185 8.53 8.49 -5.35
C ARG A 185 9.64 7.77 -4.60
N LEU A 186 9.51 7.66 -3.27
CA LEU A 186 10.43 6.87 -2.45
C LEU A 186 10.45 5.40 -2.89
N GLU A 187 9.29 4.77 -3.01
CA GLU A 187 9.19 3.36 -3.42
C GLU A 187 9.83 3.13 -4.81
N LEU A 188 9.55 3.99 -5.79
CA LEU A 188 10.17 3.91 -7.12
C LEU A 188 11.69 4.10 -7.07
N GLY A 189 12.18 5.04 -6.27
CA GLY A 189 13.61 5.29 -6.09
C GLY A 189 14.32 4.08 -5.48
N VAL A 190 13.74 3.49 -4.43
CA VAL A 190 14.29 2.31 -3.77
C VAL A 190 14.30 1.10 -4.70
N VAL A 191 13.19 0.82 -5.39
CA VAL A 191 13.13 -0.30 -6.35
C VAL A 191 14.16 -0.11 -7.47
N SER A 192 14.30 1.12 -7.98
CA SER A 192 15.27 1.42 -9.04
C SER A 192 16.71 1.28 -8.58
N ALA A 193 17.00 1.67 -7.35
CA ALA A 193 18.31 1.53 -6.71
C ALA A 193 18.74 0.08 -6.52
N ILE A 194 17.79 -0.74 -6.08
CA ILE A 194 18.07 -2.05 -5.52
C ILE A 194 17.90 -3.17 -6.56
N LYS A 195 17.12 -2.96 -7.64
CA LYS A 195 16.85 -3.97 -8.68
C LYS A 195 18.09 -4.50 -9.38
N GLU A 196 19.15 -3.70 -9.49
CA GLU A 196 20.36 -4.05 -10.24
C GLU A 196 21.38 -4.82 -9.40
N ASN A 197 21.17 -4.92 -8.08
CA ASN A 197 22.09 -5.60 -7.18
C ASN A 197 21.87 -7.13 -7.20
N PRO A 198 22.86 -7.95 -7.62
CA PRO A 198 22.69 -9.40 -7.72
C PRO A 198 22.39 -10.09 -6.38
N LYS A 199 23.00 -9.61 -5.28
CA LYS A 199 22.73 -10.16 -3.93
C LYS A 199 21.31 -9.82 -3.47
N MET A 200 20.81 -8.65 -3.82
CA MET A 200 19.40 -8.35 -3.59
C MET A 200 18.50 -9.29 -4.38
N GLN A 201 18.73 -9.47 -5.68
CA GLN A 201 17.90 -10.35 -6.50
C GLN A 201 17.86 -11.76 -5.93
N GLN A 202 19.00 -12.25 -5.43
CA GLN A 202 19.10 -13.53 -4.74
C GLN A 202 18.30 -13.56 -3.43
N LEU A 203 18.40 -12.51 -2.61
CA LEU A 203 17.62 -12.39 -1.36
C LEU A 203 16.12 -12.33 -1.64
N GLN A 204 15.69 -11.50 -2.59
CA GLN A 204 14.27 -11.39 -2.97
C GLN A 204 13.74 -12.72 -3.49
N ALA A 205 14.47 -13.41 -4.37
CA ALA A 205 14.08 -14.74 -4.85
C ALA A 205 13.97 -15.77 -3.72
N THR A 206 14.85 -15.67 -2.71
CA THR A 206 14.82 -16.52 -1.52
C THR A 206 13.60 -16.23 -0.66
N LEU A 207 13.32 -14.96 -0.36
CA LEU A 207 12.12 -14.54 0.38
C LEU A 207 10.83 -14.95 -0.34
N CYS A 208 10.76 -14.81 -1.67
CA CYS A 208 9.63 -15.29 -2.48
C CYS A 208 9.47 -16.80 -2.37
N SER A 209 10.57 -17.57 -2.48
CA SER A 209 10.53 -19.03 -2.37
C SER A 209 10.00 -19.49 -1.00
N ILE A 210 10.41 -18.79 0.07
CA ILE A 210 9.94 -19.02 1.45
C ILE A 210 8.46 -18.70 1.58
N TYR A 211 8.04 -17.52 1.10
CA TYR A 211 6.64 -17.11 1.11
C TYR A 211 5.75 -18.12 0.39
N GLU A 212 6.09 -18.46 -0.85
CA GLU A 212 5.32 -19.40 -1.67
C GLU A 212 5.18 -20.78 -1.01
N GLN A 213 6.27 -21.29 -0.42
CA GLN A 213 6.27 -22.59 0.26
C GLN A 213 5.25 -22.63 1.40
N TYR A 214 5.18 -21.59 2.22
CA TYR A 214 4.30 -21.55 3.38
C TYR A 214 2.92 -20.95 3.10
N HIS A 215 2.77 -20.23 1.99
CA HIS A 215 1.50 -19.68 1.56
C HIS A 215 0.67 -20.71 0.80
N TYR A 216 1.28 -21.39 -0.19
CA TYR A 216 0.56 -22.30 -1.09
C TYR A 216 0.58 -23.76 -0.64
N ALA A 217 1.45 -24.16 0.30
CA ALA A 217 1.45 -25.50 0.87
C ALA A 217 1.09 -25.49 2.37
N PRO A 218 -0.20 -25.60 2.73
CA PRO A 218 -0.64 -25.68 4.13
C PRO A 218 -0.02 -26.85 4.90
N LYS A 219 0.33 -27.95 4.22
CA LYS A 219 1.07 -29.06 4.83
C LYS A 219 2.47 -28.64 5.29
N ALA A 220 3.23 -27.93 4.43
CA ALA A 220 4.56 -27.42 4.77
C ALA A 220 4.50 -26.41 5.93
N LEU A 221 3.44 -25.58 6.00
CA LEU A 221 3.25 -24.67 7.12
C LEU A 221 2.95 -25.41 8.44
N ARG A 222 2.19 -26.51 8.40
CA ARG A 222 1.95 -27.36 9.59
C ARG A 222 3.24 -28.04 10.05
N GLU A 223 4.03 -28.59 9.13
CA GLU A 223 5.34 -29.19 9.42
C GLU A 223 6.29 -28.17 10.05
N LEU A 224 6.38 -26.96 9.49
CA LEU A 224 7.17 -25.88 10.06
C LEU A 224 6.75 -25.55 11.50
N ARG A 225 5.44 -25.54 11.80
CA ARG A 225 4.93 -25.29 13.16
C ARG A 225 5.28 -26.41 14.14
N MET A 226 5.26 -27.67 13.69
CA MET A 226 5.69 -28.80 14.54
C MET A 226 7.19 -28.68 14.88
N ILE A 227 8.02 -28.28 13.91
CA ILE A 227 9.45 -28.02 14.15
C ILE A 227 9.61 -26.84 15.10
N ALA A 228 8.84 -25.77 14.93
CA ALA A 228 8.85 -24.61 15.83
C ALA A 228 8.55 -25.02 17.28
N GLU A 229 7.51 -25.82 17.48
CA GLU A 229 7.11 -26.33 18.79
C GLU A 229 8.19 -27.22 19.41
N ALA A 230 8.81 -28.11 18.63
CA ALA A 230 9.90 -28.97 19.09
C ALA A 230 11.18 -28.18 19.44
N MET A 231 11.40 -27.03 18.80
CA MET A 231 12.53 -26.13 19.08
C MET A 231 12.20 -25.09 20.16
N GLU A 232 10.99 -25.10 20.72
CA GLU A 232 10.47 -24.09 21.65
C GLU A 232 10.55 -22.65 21.08
N GLU A 233 10.44 -22.52 19.76
CA GLU A 233 10.58 -21.27 19.01
C GLU A 233 9.24 -20.77 18.47
N LYS A 234 9.12 -19.45 18.29
CA LYS A 234 7.95 -18.84 17.65
C LYS A 234 8.17 -18.70 16.14
N VAL A 235 7.22 -19.22 15.35
CA VAL A 235 7.22 -19.04 13.90
C VAL A 235 6.15 -18.04 13.46
N LEU A 236 6.60 -17.01 12.74
CA LEU A 236 5.72 -16.07 12.05
C LEU A 236 5.55 -16.49 10.60
N LYS A 237 4.32 -16.37 10.08
CA LYS A 237 4.07 -16.58 8.65
C LYS A 237 4.62 -15.40 7.87
N SER A 238 5.44 -15.67 6.86
CA SER A 238 5.93 -14.63 5.95
C SER A 238 4.77 -13.93 5.23
N THR A 239 4.96 -12.64 4.96
CA THR A 239 3.96 -11.77 4.32
C THR A 239 4.15 -11.79 2.80
N THR A 240 3.10 -11.42 2.05
CA THR A 240 3.22 -11.26 0.59
C THR A 240 4.32 -10.26 0.26
N LEU A 241 5.10 -10.57 -0.77
CA LEU A 241 6.09 -9.68 -1.38
C LEU A 241 5.52 -8.96 -2.61
N HIS A 242 4.27 -9.26 -2.96
CA HIS A 242 3.57 -8.68 -4.09
C HIS A 242 2.71 -7.51 -3.61
N GLY A 243 2.89 -6.35 -4.23
CA GLY A 243 2.03 -5.19 -4.06
C GLY A 243 2.73 -3.88 -4.40
N ALA A 244 1.97 -2.79 -4.36
CA ALA A 244 2.44 -1.45 -4.75
C ALA A 244 3.45 -0.82 -3.76
N ARG A 245 3.65 -1.39 -2.57
CA ARG A 245 4.53 -0.88 -1.51
C ARG A 245 5.65 -1.88 -1.23
N TRP A 246 6.80 -1.72 -1.88
CA TRP A 246 7.88 -2.70 -1.84
C TRP A 246 8.62 -2.70 -0.49
N VAL A 247 8.97 -1.51 0.03
CA VAL A 247 9.80 -1.37 1.25
C VAL A 247 9.17 -2.10 2.44
N PRO A 248 7.89 -1.88 2.80
CA PRO A 248 7.31 -2.49 3.98
C PRO A 248 7.17 -4.02 3.86
N TYR A 249 6.93 -4.54 2.65
CA TYR A 249 6.78 -5.98 2.43
C TYR A 249 8.11 -6.71 2.54
N VAL A 250 9.14 -6.23 1.86
CA VAL A 250 10.48 -6.84 1.91
C VAL A 250 11.05 -6.74 3.32
N HIS A 251 10.89 -5.58 3.98
CA HIS A 251 11.32 -5.38 5.36
C HIS A 251 10.71 -6.39 6.33
N ARG A 252 9.38 -6.54 6.27
CA ARG A 252 8.66 -7.48 7.13
C ARG A 252 9.07 -8.93 6.86
N ALA A 253 9.19 -9.32 5.59
CA ALA A 253 9.61 -10.67 5.22
C ALA A 253 11.05 -10.98 5.67
N ALA A 254 11.96 -10.02 5.53
CA ALA A 254 13.34 -10.15 6.00
C ALA A 254 13.41 -10.29 7.53
N LYS A 255 12.68 -9.46 8.29
CA LYS A 255 12.61 -9.58 9.76
C LYS A 255 12.02 -10.93 10.20
N VAL A 256 10.93 -11.39 9.58
CA VAL A 256 10.36 -12.72 9.86
C VAL A 256 11.37 -13.84 9.61
N LEU A 257 12.15 -13.74 8.53
CA LEU A 257 13.21 -14.70 8.25
C LEU A 257 14.31 -14.66 9.32
N CYS A 258 14.75 -13.47 9.73
CA CYS A 258 15.73 -13.32 10.80
C CYS A 258 15.22 -13.90 12.13
N ASP A 259 13.97 -13.62 12.49
CA ASP A 259 13.36 -14.06 13.75
C ASP A 259 13.20 -15.58 13.79
N SER A 260 12.60 -16.16 12.75
CA SER A 260 12.33 -17.60 12.63
C SER A 260 13.44 -18.39 11.91
N PHE A 261 14.66 -17.84 11.85
CA PHE A 261 15.80 -18.38 11.09
C PHE A 261 16.07 -19.88 11.32
N PRO A 262 16.30 -20.36 12.57
CA PRO A 262 16.72 -21.75 12.78
C PRO A 262 15.61 -22.74 12.41
N VAL A 263 14.36 -22.38 12.68
CA VAL A 263 13.18 -23.22 12.35
C VAL A 263 12.96 -23.30 10.83
N ILE A 264 13.07 -22.18 10.13
CA ILE A 264 12.93 -22.13 8.67
C ILE A 264 14.04 -22.97 8.03
N LEU A 265 15.29 -22.81 8.47
CA LEU A 265 16.40 -23.59 7.93
C LEU A 265 16.21 -25.08 8.16
N ALA A 266 15.92 -25.51 9.40
CA ALA A 266 15.71 -26.92 9.73
C ALA A 266 14.62 -27.57 8.86
N HIS A 267 13.51 -26.87 8.63
CA HIS A 267 12.44 -27.37 7.77
C HIS A 267 12.87 -27.48 6.30
N PHE A 268 13.63 -26.50 5.78
CA PHE A 268 14.16 -26.57 4.42
C PHE A 268 15.23 -27.66 4.25
N GLU A 269 16.04 -27.91 5.28
CA GLU A 269 16.98 -29.03 5.28
C GLU A 269 16.28 -30.39 5.29
N ASP A 270 15.25 -30.55 6.11
CA ASP A 270 14.43 -31.77 6.10
C ASP A 270 13.76 -31.96 4.72
N MET A 271 13.19 -30.91 4.13
CA MET A 271 12.66 -30.96 2.76
C MET A 271 13.71 -31.30 1.69
N ALA A 272 14.97 -30.92 1.91
CA ALA A 272 16.09 -31.22 1.03
C ALA A 272 16.73 -32.59 1.30
N SER A 273 16.42 -33.22 2.43
CA SER A 273 17.02 -34.47 2.88
C SER A 273 16.68 -35.63 1.94
N LEU A 274 17.67 -36.48 1.69
CA LEU A 274 17.50 -37.72 0.93
C LEU A 274 16.69 -38.77 1.71
N GLU A 275 16.69 -38.66 3.03
CA GLU A 275 16.03 -39.58 3.95
C GLU A 275 14.54 -39.28 4.11
N ARG A 276 14.11 -38.04 3.79
CA ARG A 276 12.72 -37.61 3.97
C ARG A 276 11.74 -38.49 3.19
N ARG A 277 10.67 -38.92 3.89
CA ARG A 277 9.55 -39.67 3.31
C ARG A 277 8.20 -39.05 3.72
N PRO A 278 7.22 -38.93 2.80
CA PRO A 278 7.34 -39.17 1.36
C PRO A 278 8.26 -38.12 0.71
N LYS A 279 8.90 -38.48 -0.41
CA LYS A 279 9.79 -37.56 -1.13
C LYS A 279 8.97 -36.39 -1.70
N PRO A 280 9.45 -35.14 -1.53
CA PRO A 280 8.84 -34.00 -2.21
C PRO A 280 9.07 -34.07 -3.72
N SER A 281 8.32 -33.27 -4.48
CA SER A 281 8.56 -33.14 -5.92
C SER A 281 9.96 -32.59 -6.19
N ALA A 282 10.52 -32.90 -7.36
CA ALA A 282 11.86 -32.41 -7.73
C ALA A 282 11.97 -30.87 -7.66
N ALA A 283 10.90 -30.15 -8.01
CA ALA A 283 10.83 -28.70 -7.91
C ALA A 283 10.91 -28.20 -6.45
N VAL A 284 10.17 -28.83 -5.54
CA VAL A 284 10.19 -28.47 -4.10
C VAL A 284 11.53 -28.83 -3.47
N ALA A 285 12.09 -30.00 -3.80
CA ALA A 285 13.41 -30.42 -3.32
C ALA A 285 14.52 -29.47 -3.81
N GLY A 286 14.49 -29.07 -5.09
CA GLY A 286 15.43 -28.12 -5.66
C GLY A 286 15.35 -26.74 -5.03
N ARG A 287 14.12 -26.25 -4.82
CA ARG A 287 13.86 -25.00 -4.09
C ARG A 287 14.41 -25.08 -2.67
N ALA A 288 14.15 -26.18 -1.97
CA ALA A 288 14.60 -26.37 -0.60
C ALA A 288 16.13 -26.35 -0.49
N LYS A 289 16.83 -27.08 -1.36
CA LYS A 289 18.30 -27.04 -1.45
C LYS A 289 18.84 -25.64 -1.69
N LYS A 290 18.21 -24.87 -2.59
CA LYS A 290 18.62 -23.50 -2.90
C LYS A 290 18.46 -22.57 -1.70
N VAL A 291 17.32 -22.65 -1.01
CA VAL A 291 17.05 -21.85 0.20
C VAL A 291 18.00 -22.23 1.34
N SER A 292 18.16 -23.53 1.64
CA SER A 292 19.09 -23.98 2.68
C SER A 292 20.54 -23.59 2.39
N SER A 293 20.98 -23.66 1.13
CA SER A 293 22.32 -23.21 0.72
C SER A 293 22.52 -21.71 0.99
N TYR A 294 21.54 -20.87 0.64
CA TYR A 294 21.58 -19.43 0.93
C TYR A 294 21.65 -19.16 2.44
N LEU A 295 20.80 -19.82 3.24
CA LEU A 295 20.73 -19.62 4.68
C LEU A 295 21.94 -20.17 5.45
N LYS A 296 22.72 -21.07 4.84
CA LYS A 296 23.99 -21.55 5.40
C LYS A 296 25.20 -20.72 4.99
N ASP A 297 25.09 -19.89 3.95
CA ASP A 297 26.19 -19.04 3.51
C ASP A 297 26.31 -17.81 4.41
N TYR A 298 27.44 -17.68 5.10
CA TYR A 298 27.70 -16.56 6.01
C TYR A 298 27.53 -15.20 5.30
N GLY A 299 28.04 -15.07 4.07
CA GLY A 299 27.99 -13.82 3.31
C GLY A 299 26.59 -13.42 2.87
N SER A 300 25.68 -14.39 2.72
CA SER A 300 24.27 -14.19 2.38
C SER A 300 23.46 -13.79 3.61
N VAL A 301 23.67 -14.46 4.74
CA VAL A 301 22.99 -14.11 6.01
C VAL A 301 23.48 -12.75 6.52
N LEU A 302 24.77 -12.46 6.44
CA LEU A 302 25.31 -11.15 6.79
C LEU A 302 24.70 -10.04 5.90
N PHE A 303 24.49 -10.31 4.60
CA PHE A 303 23.82 -9.36 3.69
C PHE A 303 22.33 -9.17 4.04
N LEU A 304 21.62 -10.23 4.43
CA LEU A 304 20.24 -10.15 4.92
C LEU A 304 20.14 -9.21 6.13
N HIS A 305 21.04 -9.35 7.11
CA HIS A 305 21.07 -8.49 8.29
C HIS A 305 21.43 -7.03 7.95
N PHE A 306 22.42 -6.82 7.09
CA PHE A 306 22.73 -5.50 6.56
C PHE A 306 21.54 -4.85 5.84
N LEU A 307 20.80 -5.61 5.02
CA LEU A 307 19.62 -5.10 4.34
C LEU A 307 18.50 -4.77 5.34
N CYS A 308 18.36 -5.51 6.45
CA CYS A 308 17.42 -5.14 7.51
C CYS A 308 17.73 -3.75 8.06
N ASP A 309 18.99 -3.39 8.27
CA ASP A 309 19.39 -2.06 8.75
C ASP A 309 19.06 -0.96 7.73
N VAL A 310 19.32 -1.20 6.44
CA VAL A 310 18.94 -0.29 5.35
C VAL A 310 17.42 -0.10 5.31
N LEU A 311 16.67 -1.20 5.37
CA LEU A 311 15.21 -1.19 5.30
C LEU A 311 14.57 -0.58 6.56
N ASP A 312 15.20 -0.66 7.74
CA ASP A 312 14.72 0.00 8.96
C ASP A 312 14.68 1.53 8.78
N HIS A 313 15.71 2.12 8.16
CA HIS A 313 15.74 3.55 7.85
C HIS A 313 14.71 3.92 6.76
N LEU A 314 14.64 3.14 5.68
CA LEU A 314 13.69 3.38 4.59
C LEU A 314 12.23 3.22 5.03
N ALA A 315 11.93 2.23 5.86
CA ALA A 315 10.60 2.01 6.41
C ALA A 315 10.18 3.14 7.36
N THR A 316 11.13 3.72 8.10
CA THR A 316 10.89 4.90 8.94
C THR A 316 10.55 6.11 8.07
N LEU A 317 11.30 6.36 7.00
CA LEU A 317 11.02 7.45 6.06
C LEU A 317 9.66 7.25 5.37
N SER A 318 9.38 6.04 4.89
CA SER A 318 8.11 5.68 4.25
C SER A 318 6.92 5.98 5.16
N LYS A 319 7.00 5.61 6.45
CA LYS A 319 5.95 5.94 7.44
C LYS A 319 5.76 7.44 7.66
N VAL A 320 6.80 8.26 7.56
CA VAL A 320 6.67 9.73 7.65
C VAL A 320 5.92 10.26 6.43
N PHE A 321 6.26 9.77 5.24
CA PHE A 321 5.63 10.17 3.97
C PHE A 321 4.18 9.68 3.84
N GLU A 322 3.79 8.64 4.57
CA GLU A 322 2.41 8.13 4.62
C GLU A 322 1.51 8.89 5.62
N LYS A 323 2.01 9.84 6.40
CA LYS A 323 1.18 10.63 7.34
C LYS A 323 0.26 11.59 6.57
N ASP A 324 -1.00 11.66 7.00
CA ASP A 324 -2.00 12.59 6.43
C ASP A 324 -1.63 14.07 6.61
N SER A 325 -0.81 14.39 7.61
CA SER A 325 -0.44 15.76 8.00
C SER A 325 1.04 16.10 7.79
N VAL A 326 1.76 15.37 6.92
CA VAL A 326 3.18 15.62 6.67
C VAL A 326 3.36 16.98 5.98
N THR A 327 4.24 17.82 6.53
CA THR A 327 4.61 19.11 5.91
C THR A 327 5.78 18.94 4.94
N VAL A 328 5.96 19.87 4.00
CA VAL A 328 7.11 19.81 3.08
C VAL A 328 8.44 19.92 3.83
N CYS A 329 8.50 20.73 4.89
CA CYS A 329 9.69 20.82 5.74
C CYS A 329 10.00 19.48 6.43
N GLU A 330 8.99 18.85 7.06
CA GLU A 330 9.17 17.53 7.70
C GLU A 330 9.60 16.46 6.68
N ALA A 331 9.08 16.52 5.45
CA ALA A 331 9.45 15.63 4.37
C ALA A 331 10.94 15.78 3.97
N VAL A 332 11.41 17.01 3.78
CA VAL A 332 12.82 17.29 3.45
C VAL A 332 13.74 16.88 4.60
N GLU A 333 13.43 17.27 5.83
CA GLU A 333 14.22 16.94 7.00
C GLU A 333 14.31 15.42 7.24
N SER A 334 13.20 14.70 7.07
CA SER A 334 13.19 13.24 7.21
C SER A 334 13.97 12.54 6.10
N GLN A 335 13.93 13.07 4.87
CA GLN A 335 14.75 12.59 3.75
C GLN A 335 16.24 12.77 4.03
N GLU A 336 16.67 13.96 4.46
CA GLU A 336 18.06 14.24 4.81
C GLU A 336 18.55 13.35 5.96
N ARG A 337 17.72 13.19 7.00
CA ARG A 337 18.01 12.27 8.12
C ARG A 337 18.21 10.84 7.63
N CYS A 338 17.33 10.36 6.74
CA CYS A 338 17.46 9.03 6.15
C CYS A 338 18.76 8.91 5.33
N PHE A 339 19.11 9.93 4.53
CA PHE A 339 20.34 9.96 3.75
C PHE A 339 21.59 9.83 4.63
N TRP A 340 21.67 10.59 5.73
CA TRP A 340 22.79 10.53 6.65
C TRP A 340 22.87 9.19 7.38
N ASN A 341 21.73 8.66 7.83
CA ASN A 341 21.67 7.35 8.46
C ASN A 341 22.16 6.24 7.51
N LEU A 342 21.66 6.21 6.28
CA LEU A 342 22.12 5.26 5.26
C LEU A 342 23.61 5.45 4.97
N SER A 343 24.08 6.69 4.80
CA SER A 343 25.50 6.99 4.55
C SER A 343 26.41 6.49 5.68
N SER A 344 25.94 6.57 6.93
CA SER A 344 26.70 6.05 8.09
C SER A 344 26.91 4.53 8.02
N LEU A 345 26.00 3.78 7.39
CA LEU A 345 26.11 2.33 7.23
C LEU A 345 27.29 1.91 6.31
N LYS A 346 27.92 2.86 5.60
CA LYS A 346 29.16 2.63 4.82
C LYS A 346 30.35 2.34 5.72
N THR A 347 30.41 3.01 6.87
CA THR A 347 31.58 2.96 7.76
C THR A 347 31.28 2.26 9.07
N ARG A 348 30.01 2.26 9.51
CA ARG A 348 29.55 1.62 10.75
C ARG A 348 28.53 0.54 10.46
N MET A 349 28.58 -0.55 11.20
CA MET A 349 27.56 -1.58 11.12
C MET A 349 26.26 -1.07 11.71
N GLY A 350 25.13 -1.44 11.10
CA GLY A 350 23.83 -1.24 11.73
C GLY A 350 23.59 -2.29 12.80
N LEU A 351 22.57 -2.06 13.63
CA LEU A 351 22.26 -2.89 14.80
C LEU A 351 22.03 -4.36 14.44
N CYS A 352 21.30 -4.64 13.35
CA CYS A 352 21.01 -6.01 12.93
C CYS A 352 22.27 -6.74 12.48
N MET A 353 23.13 -6.06 11.72
CA MET A 353 24.39 -6.61 11.23
C MET A 353 25.38 -6.81 12.38
N GLU A 354 25.49 -5.85 13.30
CA GLU A 354 26.35 -5.93 14.48
C GLU A 354 25.94 -7.12 15.36
N THR A 355 24.66 -7.23 15.71
CA THR A 355 24.11 -8.34 16.49
C THR A 355 24.42 -9.70 15.85
N PHE A 356 24.31 -9.81 14.53
CA PHE A 356 24.65 -11.05 13.81
C PHE A 356 26.14 -11.38 13.89
N VAL A 357 27.01 -10.38 13.71
CA VAL A 357 28.46 -10.59 13.79
C VAL A 357 28.90 -10.95 15.20
N GLU A 358 28.33 -10.32 16.22
CA GLU A 358 28.60 -10.67 17.62
C GLU A 358 28.19 -12.12 17.93
N GLN A 359 27.00 -12.54 17.50
CA GLN A 359 26.53 -13.91 17.70
C GLN A 359 27.37 -14.96 16.95
N SER A 360 27.94 -14.59 15.80
CA SER A 360 28.67 -15.52 14.93
C SER A 360 30.20 -15.54 15.14
N ASN A 361 30.78 -14.50 15.74
CA ASN A 361 32.23 -14.35 15.88
C ASN A 361 32.91 -15.39 16.79
N GLY A 362 32.19 -15.97 17.75
CA GLY A 362 32.78 -16.90 18.74
C GLY A 362 32.88 -18.35 18.26
N SER A 363 31.91 -18.84 17.47
CA SER A 363 31.81 -20.26 17.11
C SER A 363 31.61 -20.51 15.60
N GLY A 364 31.42 -19.45 14.80
CA GLY A 364 30.94 -19.58 13.43
C GLY A 364 29.49 -20.09 13.34
N CYS A 365 28.77 -20.11 14.46
CA CYS A 365 27.36 -20.47 14.52
C CYS A 365 26.49 -19.23 14.67
N TYR A 366 25.32 -19.23 14.04
CA TYR A 366 24.29 -18.23 14.24
C TYR A 366 23.00 -18.94 14.64
N LYS A 367 22.42 -18.55 15.79
CA LYS A 367 21.23 -19.20 16.38
C LYS A 367 21.32 -20.74 16.41
N GLY A 368 22.48 -21.26 16.84
CA GLY A 368 22.75 -22.71 16.93
C GLY A 368 23.09 -23.41 15.61
N VAL A 369 23.12 -22.70 14.48
CA VAL A 369 23.40 -23.25 13.15
C VAL A 369 24.82 -22.90 12.72
N GLN A 370 25.62 -23.89 12.32
CA GLN A 370 26.93 -23.66 11.72
C GLN A 370 26.81 -23.03 10.33
N LEU A 371 27.49 -21.89 10.12
CA LEU A 371 27.54 -21.22 8.82
C LEU A 371 28.81 -21.54 8.05
N ASN A 372 28.69 -21.60 6.72
CA ASN A 372 29.79 -21.76 5.79
C ASN A 372 30.48 -20.41 5.58
N ARG A 373 31.78 -20.31 5.93
CA ARG A 373 32.59 -19.10 5.75
C ARG A 373 33.63 -19.30 4.65
N ALA A 374 33.52 -18.55 3.56
CA ALA A 374 34.62 -18.41 2.61
C ALA A 374 35.68 -17.47 3.19
N SER A 375 36.96 -17.79 2.99
CA SER A 375 38.14 -17.10 3.54
C SER A 375 38.30 -15.62 3.14
N SER A 376 37.45 -15.09 2.25
CA SER A 376 37.48 -13.70 1.74
C SER A 376 36.13 -12.97 1.81
N SER A 377 35.19 -13.42 2.65
CA SER A 377 33.81 -12.89 2.71
C SER A 377 33.69 -11.52 3.39
N THR A 378 34.36 -10.51 2.86
CA THR A 378 34.19 -9.11 3.29
C THR A 378 33.01 -8.50 2.54
N LEU A 379 32.00 -8.01 3.27
CA LEU A 379 30.84 -7.32 2.68
C LEU A 379 31.13 -5.90 2.18
N GLU A 380 32.31 -5.36 2.47
CA GLU A 380 32.70 -3.98 2.14
C GLU A 380 32.35 -3.53 0.71
N PRO A 381 32.65 -4.29 -0.37
CA PRO A 381 32.24 -3.89 -1.73
C PRO A 381 30.73 -3.84 -1.92
N GLN A 382 29.95 -4.67 -1.23
CA GLN A 382 28.48 -4.70 -1.34
C GLN A 382 27.82 -3.62 -0.47
N ARG A 383 28.40 -3.30 0.69
CA ARG A 383 27.99 -2.14 1.51
C ARG A 383 28.21 -0.84 0.74
N ALA A 384 29.38 -0.72 0.11
CA ALA A 384 29.68 0.39 -0.78
C ALA A 384 28.73 0.42 -2.00
N ALA A 385 28.36 -0.71 -2.61
CA ALA A 385 27.44 -0.72 -3.75
C ALA A 385 25.98 -0.38 -3.38
N VAL A 386 25.47 -0.86 -2.25
CA VAL A 386 24.09 -0.60 -1.82
C VAL A 386 23.90 0.85 -1.35
N ILE A 387 24.91 1.44 -0.72
CA ILE A 387 24.82 2.80 -0.16
C ILE A 387 25.51 3.83 -1.07
N GLY A 388 26.43 3.40 -1.93
CA GLY A 388 27.15 4.21 -2.91
C GLY A 388 26.36 4.35 -4.20
N MET A 389 25.09 4.78 -4.10
CA MET A 389 24.51 5.54 -5.19
C MET A 389 25.06 6.95 -5.05
N THR A 390 25.87 7.38 -6.02
CA THR A 390 26.26 8.78 -6.14
C THR A 390 25.01 9.65 -6.08
N PRO A 391 25.01 10.76 -5.32
CA PRO A 391 23.89 11.69 -5.33
C PRO A 391 23.67 12.10 -6.78
N PHE A 392 22.39 12.12 -7.17
CA PHE A 392 21.85 12.69 -8.40
C PHE A 392 22.85 13.63 -9.11
N LYS A 393 23.31 13.23 -10.29
CA LYS A 393 23.83 14.18 -11.28
C LYS A 393 22.68 14.92 -11.92
#